data_AF-A0A7M5V729-F1
#
_entry.id   AF-A0A7M5V729-F1
#
_cell.length_a   1.000
_cell.length_b   1.000
_cell.length_c   1.000
_cell.angle_alpha   90.00
_cell.angle_beta   90.00
_cell.angle_gamma   90.00
#
_symmetry.space_group_name_H-M   'P 1'
#
loop_
_entity.id
_entity.type
_entity.pdbx_description
1 polymer ?
#
loop_
_entity_poly.entity_id
_entity_poly.type
_entity_poly.pdbx_seq_one_letter_code
_entity_poly.pdbx_strand_id
1 'polypeptide(L)'
;MKLSLKQITCVLFTLLISNTDGRRRKFKRGYLSNRPNIIFILADDLDVTLGSPDVMRKTNALLRQQGVTFKNAFSTSPLCCPSRSSILTGRYTHNHHVHSNNKNCSGPGWINKEEKETIGVFMQKAGYQTAK
;
A
#
# COMPACT_ATOMS: atom_id res chain seq x y z
N MET A 1 62.22 -17.72 14.19
CA MET A 1 61.12 -16.79 14.57
C MET A 1 60.14 -17.53 15.47
N LYS A 2 60.15 -17.25 16.78
CA LYS A 2 59.24 -17.87 17.76
C LYS A 2 57.93 -17.09 17.79
N LEU A 3 56.87 -17.60 17.17
CA LEU A 3 55.53 -17.03 17.33
C LEU A 3 55.01 -17.35 18.74
N SER A 4 54.56 -16.31 19.44
CA SER A 4 54.05 -16.39 20.81
C SER A 4 52.65 -17.01 20.84
N LEU A 5 52.38 -17.84 21.87
CA LEU A 5 51.11 -18.53 22.11
C LEU A 5 49.89 -17.59 22.16
N LYS A 6 50.11 -16.28 22.43
CA LYS A 6 49.09 -15.23 22.38
C LYS A 6 48.60 -14.88 20.97
N GLN A 7 49.41 -15.11 19.93
CA GLN A 7 49.01 -14.83 18.54
C GLN A 7 48.15 -15.97 17.96
N ILE A 8 48.35 -17.20 18.43
CA ILE A 8 47.58 -18.37 17.97
C ILE A 8 46.14 -18.33 18.51
N THR A 9 45.93 -17.86 19.74
CA THR A 9 44.59 -17.73 20.33
C THR A 9 43.75 -16.62 19.68
N CYS A 10 44.38 -15.56 19.16
CA CYS A 10 43.65 -14.47 18.49
C CYS A 10 43.11 -14.90 17.11
N VAL A 11 43.90 -15.66 16.34
CA VAL A 11 43.50 -16.13 15.00
C VAL A 11 42.40 -17.19 15.07
N LEU A 12 42.45 -18.11 16.04
CA LEU A 12 41.41 -19.12 16.23
C LEU A 12 40.06 -18.51 16.64
N PHE A 13 40.05 -17.41 17.40
CA PHE A 13 38.81 -16.78 17.86
C PHE A 13 38.10 -16.01 16.73
N THR A 14 38.85 -15.41 15.80
CA THR A 14 38.28 -14.78 14.59
C THR A 14 37.69 -15.78 13.59
N LEU A 15 38.19 -17.02 13.54
CA LEU A 15 37.68 -18.05 12.62
C LEU A 15 36.33 -18.65 13.05
N LEU A 16 35.97 -18.54 14.33
CA LEU A 16 34.71 -19.13 14.85
C LEU A 16 33.48 -18.23 14.69
N ILE A 17 33.63 -16.95 14.32
CA ILE A 17 32.50 -16.00 14.22
C ILE A 17 32.05 -15.77 12.77
N SER A 18 32.75 -16.29 11.76
CA SER A 18 32.42 -16.01 10.35
C SER A 18 31.27 -16.82 9.75
N ASN A 19 30.55 -17.63 10.53
CA ASN A 19 29.36 -18.35 10.09
C ASN A 19 28.06 -17.74 10.67
N THR A 20 27.85 -16.45 10.43
CA THR A 20 26.48 -15.99 10.22
C THR A 20 26.24 -16.07 8.72
N ASP A 21 25.77 -17.24 8.28
CA ASP A 21 25.21 -17.46 6.95
C ASP A 21 24.06 -16.46 6.80
N GLY A 22 24.41 -15.27 6.29
CA GLY A 22 23.51 -14.22 5.88
C GLY A 22 22.73 -14.72 4.68
N ARG A 23 21.83 -15.69 4.91
CA ARG A 23 20.77 -16.08 3.99
C ARG A 23 19.84 -14.89 3.87
N ARG A 24 20.27 -13.88 3.09
CA ARG A 24 19.34 -13.06 2.33
C ARG A 24 18.52 -14.05 1.54
N ARG A 25 17.30 -14.34 2.01
CA ARG A 25 16.29 -15.03 1.22
C ARG A 25 16.23 -14.28 -0.11
N LYS A 26 16.85 -14.84 -1.15
CA LYS A 26 16.65 -14.38 -2.52
C LYS A 26 15.16 -14.51 -2.74
N PHE A 27 14.46 -13.38 -2.76
CA PHE A 27 13.06 -13.34 -3.10
C PHE A 27 13.00 -13.93 -4.50
N LYS A 28 12.52 -15.18 -4.63
CA LYS A 28 12.20 -15.73 -5.94
C LYS A 28 11.19 -14.75 -6.50
N ARG A 29 11.60 -14.00 -7.52
CA ARG A 29 10.71 -13.16 -8.31
C ARG A 29 9.79 -14.17 -8.99
N GLY A 30 8.71 -14.54 -8.31
CA GLY A 30 7.68 -15.39 -8.87
C GLY A 30 7.30 -14.75 -10.19
N TYR A 31 7.14 -15.57 -11.23
CA TYR A 31 6.43 -15.13 -12.42
C TYR A 31 5.23 -14.34 -11.93
N LEU A 32 5.18 -13.04 -12.25
CA LEU A 32 4.00 -12.24 -11.96
C LEU A 32 2.86 -13.04 -12.56
N SER A 33 1.99 -13.60 -11.71
CA SER A 33 0.75 -14.18 -12.17
C SER A 33 0.17 -13.17 -13.15
N ASN A 34 -0.28 -13.62 -14.32
CA ASN A 34 -0.94 -12.75 -15.31
C ASN A 34 -2.16 -12.01 -14.70
N ARG A 35 -2.53 -12.38 -13.47
CA ARG A 35 -3.46 -11.68 -12.58
C ARG A 35 -2.81 -11.45 -11.20
N PRO A 36 -2.20 -10.28 -10.95
CA PRO A 36 -1.66 -9.95 -9.63
C PRO A 36 -2.80 -9.66 -8.64
N ASN A 37 -2.57 -9.93 -7.36
CA ASN A 37 -3.46 -9.47 -6.29
C ASN A 37 -3.35 -7.95 -6.15
N ILE A 38 -4.48 -7.28 -5.95
CA ILE A 38 -4.56 -5.83 -5.79
C ILE A 38 -5.07 -5.53 -4.38
N ILE A 39 -4.31 -4.76 -3.63
CA ILE A 39 -4.69 -4.27 -2.30
C ILE A 39 -4.82 -2.75 -2.42
N PHE A 40 -6.03 -2.23 -2.22
CA PHE A 40 -6.31 -0.80 -2.23
C PHE A 40 -6.45 -0.30 -0.80
N ILE A 41 -5.55 0.60 -0.38
CA ILE A 41 -5.54 1.18 0.96
C ILE A 41 -5.94 2.65 0.84
N LEU A 42 -7.06 3.01 1.47
CA LEU A 42 -7.53 4.39 1.57
C LEU A 42 -7.46 4.83 3.03
N ALA A 43 -6.75 5.92 3.30
CA ALA A 43 -6.69 6.54 4.62
C ALA A 43 -7.65 7.73 4.68
N ASP A 44 -8.38 7.86 5.80
CA ASP A 44 -9.29 8.98 6.02
C ASP A 44 -8.52 10.19 6.56
N ASP A 45 -8.80 11.37 5.99
CA ASP A 45 -8.22 12.67 6.40
C ASP A 45 -6.69 12.70 6.56
N LEU A 46 -5.96 11.89 5.78
CA LEU A 46 -4.50 11.84 5.82
C LEU A 46 -3.88 13.06 5.12
N ASP A 47 -3.51 14.06 5.91
CA ASP A 47 -2.93 15.31 5.41
C ASP A 47 -1.40 15.26 5.31
N VAL A 48 -0.89 15.47 4.10
CA VAL A 48 0.56 15.54 3.79
C VAL A 48 1.19 16.84 4.28
N THR A 49 0.46 17.95 4.24
CA THR A 49 0.92 19.30 4.64
C THR A 49 1.17 19.36 6.15
N LEU A 50 0.33 18.67 6.93
CA LEU A 50 0.49 18.55 8.38
C LEU A 50 1.49 17.46 8.79
N GLY A 51 2.14 16.77 7.85
CA GLY A 51 3.14 15.75 8.13
C GLY A 51 2.56 14.43 8.65
N SER A 52 1.26 14.17 8.46
CA SER A 52 0.63 12.92 8.94
C SER A 52 1.33 11.65 8.42
N PRO A 53 1.79 11.56 7.16
CA PRO A 53 2.54 10.40 6.68
C PRO A 53 3.92 10.22 7.33
N ASP A 54 4.54 11.29 7.86
CA ASP A 54 5.94 11.26 8.30
C ASP A 54 6.13 10.41 9.56
N VAL A 55 5.11 10.35 10.41
CA VAL A 55 5.11 9.52 11.63
C VAL A 55 4.86 8.02 11.34
N MET A 56 4.44 7.66 10.12
CA MET A 56 4.09 6.29 9.74
C MET A 56 5.31 5.48 9.27
N ARG A 57 6.30 5.28 10.15
CA ARG A 57 7.61 4.67 9.84
C ARG A 57 7.52 3.36 9.05
N LYS A 58 6.63 2.44 9.46
CA LYS A 58 6.46 1.13 8.79
C LYS A 58 5.87 1.30 7.39
N THR A 59 4.84 2.12 7.25
CA THR A 59 4.20 2.43 5.96
C THR A 59 5.19 3.07 4.98
N ASN A 60 6.02 4.00 5.47
CA ASN A 60 7.07 4.61 4.65
C ASN A 60 8.10 3.59 4.16
N ALA A 61 8.56 2.69 5.03
CA ALA A 61 9.53 1.66 4.67
C ALA A 61 8.96 0.58 3.72
N LEU A 62 7.68 0.23 3.86
CA LEU A 62 7.04 -0.82 3.08
C LEU A 62 6.43 -0.33 1.75
N LEU A 63 5.86 0.87 1.72
CA LEU A 63 5.12 1.39 0.57
C LEU A 63 5.83 2.55 -0.11
N ARG A 64 6.18 3.61 0.63
CA ARG A 64 6.75 4.83 0.03
C ARG A 64 8.14 4.59 -0.57
N GLN A 65 9.01 3.87 0.14
CA GLN A 65 10.39 3.59 -0.29
C GLN A 65 10.50 2.47 -1.33
N GLN A 66 9.50 1.59 -1.43
CA GLN A 66 9.50 0.44 -2.35
C GLN A 66 8.56 0.63 -3.55
N GLY A 67 7.81 1.72 -3.58
CA GLY A 67 6.81 2.03 -4.59
C GLY A 67 7.07 3.36 -5.31
N VAL A 68 6.02 3.87 -5.93
CA VAL A 68 6.03 5.15 -6.64
C VAL A 68 5.15 6.13 -5.88
N THR A 69 5.67 7.34 -5.64
CA THR A 69 4.92 8.44 -5.01
C THR A 69 4.50 9.46 -6.08
N PHE A 70 3.20 9.70 -6.18
CA PHE A 70 2.66 10.78 -7.00
C PHE A 70 2.66 12.07 -6.18
N LYS A 71 3.53 13.02 -6.53
CA LYS A 71 3.63 14.32 -5.84
C LYS A 71 2.40 15.21 -6.05
N ASN A 72 1.75 15.05 -7.20
CA ASN A 72 0.59 15.85 -7.62
C ASN A 72 -0.64 14.92 -7.73
N ALA A 73 -1.13 14.45 -6.59
CA ALA A 73 -2.36 13.66 -6.49
C ALA A 73 -3.38 14.43 -5.65
N PHE A 74 -4.52 14.77 -6.25
CA PHE A 74 -5.54 15.62 -5.63
C PHE A 74 -6.86 14.86 -5.50
N SER A 75 -7.56 15.06 -4.40
CA SER A 75 -8.93 14.58 -4.25
C SER A 75 -9.87 15.40 -5.15
N THR A 76 -10.87 14.75 -5.75
CA THR A 76 -11.89 15.43 -6.57
C THR A 76 -12.82 16.32 -5.74
N SER A 77 -12.92 16.05 -4.45
CA SER A 77 -13.72 16.81 -3.48
C SER A 77 -13.06 16.74 -2.10
N PRO A 78 -13.10 17.81 -1.29
CA PRO A 78 -12.60 17.79 0.08
C PRO A 78 -13.56 17.09 1.07
N LEU A 79 -14.66 16.50 0.58
CA LEU A 79 -15.62 15.76 1.41
C LEU A 79 -15.49 14.25 1.20
N CYS A 80 -15.60 13.48 2.29
CA CYS A 80 -15.39 12.02 2.31
C CYS A 80 -16.29 11.28 1.31
N CYS A 81 -17.61 11.49 1.34
CA CYS A 81 -18.53 10.73 0.50
C CYS A 81 -18.44 11.06 -1.00
N PRO A 82 -18.39 12.34 -1.40
CA PRO A 82 -18.12 12.70 -2.79
C PRO A 82 -16.78 12.14 -3.29
N SER A 83 -15.71 12.28 -2.50
CA SER A 83 -14.37 11.76 -2.84
C SER A 83 -14.36 10.24 -3.00
N ARG A 84 -14.90 9.49 -2.03
CA ARG A 84 -15.01 8.02 -2.09
C ARG A 84 -15.86 7.57 -3.28
N SER A 85 -16.96 8.26 -3.56
CA SER A 85 -17.80 7.95 -4.73
C SER A 85 -17.01 8.14 -6.01
N SER A 86 -16.21 9.20 -6.13
CA SER A 86 -15.35 9.43 -7.28
C SER A 86 -14.26 8.36 -7.42
N ILE A 87 -13.58 7.99 -6.33
CA ILE A 87 -12.55 6.95 -6.30
C ILE A 87 -13.13 5.60 -6.75
N LEU A 88 -14.29 5.21 -6.20
CA LEU A 88 -14.86 3.89 -6.44
C LEU A 88 -15.46 3.76 -7.84
N THR A 89 -16.06 4.83 -8.37
CA THR A 89 -16.77 4.80 -9.67
C THR A 89 -15.95 5.32 -10.84
N GLY A 90 -14.81 5.97 -10.59
CA GLY A 90 -14.01 6.63 -11.61
C GLY A 90 -14.66 7.87 -12.24
N ARG A 91 -15.71 8.42 -11.61
CA ARG A 91 -16.52 9.54 -12.13
C ARG A 91 -16.42 10.77 -11.24
N TYR A 92 -16.57 11.97 -11.80
CA TYR A 92 -16.60 13.20 -11.01
C TYR A 92 -17.95 13.40 -10.33
N THR A 93 -17.97 14.29 -9.33
CA THR A 93 -19.16 14.64 -8.53
C THR A 93 -20.37 15.05 -9.37
N HIS A 94 -20.18 15.70 -10.52
CA HIS A 94 -21.26 16.08 -11.42
C HIS A 94 -21.91 14.89 -12.16
N ASN A 95 -21.27 13.72 -12.21
CA ASN A 95 -21.81 12.53 -12.88
C ASN A 95 -22.49 11.56 -11.89
N HIS A 96 -21.95 11.42 -10.67
CA HIS A 96 -22.50 10.52 -9.66
C HIS A 96 -23.42 11.24 -8.66
N HIS A 97 -23.50 12.58 -8.71
CA HIS A 97 -24.43 13.42 -7.94
C HIS A 97 -24.38 13.29 -6.41
N VAL A 98 -23.25 12.81 -5.87
CA VAL A 98 -23.00 12.79 -4.42
C VAL A 98 -22.25 14.06 -4.05
N HIS A 99 -22.97 15.04 -3.51
CA HIS A 99 -22.45 16.39 -3.26
C HIS A 99 -22.11 16.67 -1.79
N SER A 100 -22.56 15.83 -0.87
CA SER A 100 -22.32 16.02 0.57
C SER A 100 -22.23 14.69 1.30
N ASN A 101 -21.77 14.75 2.56
CA ASN A 101 -21.77 13.60 3.45
C ASN A 101 -23.20 13.29 3.97
N ASN A 102 -24.14 14.24 3.95
CA ASN A 102 -25.46 14.09 4.56
C ASN A 102 -26.39 13.11 3.82
N LYS A 103 -26.18 12.89 2.53
CA LYS A 103 -26.98 11.96 1.71
C LYS A 103 -26.29 10.61 1.45
N ASN A 104 -25.23 10.33 2.21
CA ASN A 104 -24.48 9.07 2.33
C ASN A 104 -24.11 8.37 1.01
N CYS A 105 -22.80 8.19 0.81
CA CYS A 105 -22.18 7.26 -0.14
C CYS A 105 -22.41 5.77 0.20
N SER A 106 -23.48 5.49 0.92
CA SER A 106 -23.95 4.18 1.38
C SER A 106 -25.48 4.14 1.52
N GLY A 107 -26.19 5.20 1.10
CA GLY A 107 -27.65 5.22 1.12
C GLY A 107 -28.25 4.33 0.02
N PRO A 108 -29.53 3.94 0.13
CA PRO A 108 -30.17 3.04 -0.83
C PRO A 108 -30.07 3.51 -2.30
N GLY A 109 -30.17 4.81 -2.54
CA GLY A 109 -30.01 5.37 -3.88
C GLY A 109 -28.61 5.16 -4.47
N TRP A 110 -27.57 5.29 -3.64
CA TRP A 110 -26.19 5.05 -4.06
C TRP A 110 -25.93 3.55 -4.29
N ILE A 111 -26.36 2.70 -3.36
CA ILE A 111 -26.25 1.23 -3.46
C ILE A 111 -26.92 0.72 -4.74
N ASN A 112 -28.14 1.19 -5.03
CA ASN A 112 -28.93 0.68 -6.14
C ASN A 112 -28.41 1.11 -7.52
N LYS A 113 -27.58 2.14 -7.58
CA LYS A 113 -27.10 2.75 -8.84
C LYS A 113 -25.58 2.77 -8.93
N GLU A 114 -24.93 3.50 -8.04
CA GLU A 114 -23.50 3.79 -8.15
C GLU A 114 -22.63 2.60 -7.69
N GLU A 115 -23.04 1.84 -6.66
CA GLU A 115 -22.27 0.69 -6.14
C GLU A 115 -22.06 -0.42 -7.19
N LYS A 116 -23.04 -0.60 -8.06
CA LYS A 116 -23.05 -1.61 -9.13
C LYS A 116 -22.00 -1.36 -10.20
N GLU A 117 -21.52 -0.13 -10.31
CA GLU A 117 -20.54 0.33 -11.31
C GLU A 117 -19.27 0.84 -10.61
N THR A 118 -18.82 0.10 -9.59
CA THR A 118 -17.59 0.40 -8.86
C THR A 118 -16.43 -0.49 -9.31
N ILE A 119 -15.20 -0.05 -9.04
CA ILE A 119 -13.98 -0.84 -9.25
C ILE A 119 -14.08 -2.24 -8.64
N GLY A 120 -14.72 -2.39 -7.47
CA GLY A 120 -14.95 -3.70 -6.85
C GLY A 120 -15.78 -4.62 -7.74
N VAL A 121 -16.89 -4.12 -8.29
CA VAL A 121 -17.76 -4.91 -9.19
C VAL A 121 -17.07 -5.22 -10.51
N PHE A 122 -16.32 -4.28 -11.08
CA PHE A 122 -15.53 -4.54 -12.29
C PHE A 122 -14.45 -5.60 -12.07
N MET A 123 -13.79 -5.57 -10.91
CA MET A 123 -12.81 -6.57 -10.51
C MET A 123 -13.46 -7.95 -10.32
N GLN A 124 -14.65 -8.03 -9.71
CA GLN A 124 -15.42 -9.28 -9.62
C GLN A 124 -15.77 -9.84 -11.00
N LYS A 125 -16.27 -9.00 -11.92
CA LYS A 125 -16.56 -9.38 -13.31
C LYS A 125 -15.29 -9.87 -14.03
N ALA A 126 -14.13 -9.32 -13.70
CA ALA A 126 -12.83 -9.76 -14.20
C ALA A 126 -12.30 -11.04 -13.51
N GLY A 127 -13.06 -11.67 -12.61
CA GLY A 127 -12.72 -12.92 -11.94
C GLY A 127 -11.88 -12.78 -10.68
N TYR A 128 -11.78 -11.57 -10.11
CA TYR A 128 -11.16 -11.36 -8.81
C TYR A 128 -12.14 -11.61 -7.68
N GLN A 129 -11.63 -12.16 -6.58
CA GLN A 129 -12.33 -12.10 -5.30
C GLN A 129 -12.11 -10.72 -4.69
N THR A 130 -13.18 -10.07 -4.28
CA THR A 130 -13.11 -8.72 -3.69
C THR A 130 -13.73 -8.72 -2.31
N ALA A 131 -13.11 -8.00 -1.38
CA ALA A 131 -13.64 -7.68 -0.06
C ALA A 131 -13.50 -6.16 0.16
N LYS A 132 -14.39 -5.59 0.97
CA LYS A 132 -14.37 -4.19 1.38
C LYS A 132 -14.38 -4.10 2.90
#